data_AF-A0A2E4DD94-F1
#
_entry.id   AF-A0A2E4DD94-F1
#
_cell.length_a   1.000
_cell.length_b   1.000
_cell.length_c   1.000
_cell.angle_alpha   90.00
_cell.angle_beta   90.00
_cell.angle_gamma   90.00
#
_symmetry.space_group_name_H-M   'P 1'
#
loop_
_entity.id
_entity.type
_entity.pdbx_description
1 polymer ?
#
loop_
_entity_poly.entity_id
_entity_poly.type
_entity_poly.pdbx_seq_one_letter_code
_entity_poly.pdbx_strand_id
1 'polypeptide(L)'
;MRDSIEDYQIVIIENLKFHWHDPDIRQLYGDLMQIKIDGYGKTYGDNVISADKADFFGTHLMVCKKGIRLKPVLGYKSVTTKQCLDFHLKFPGLKLVESDASKVCVKAFEKILANAAKGGREISFDYSWAQDPNIRNIRTPEVVQFFRDITMGLGVLHHQEFQIDEMMTCGVIKVKTDLFFEKMGLRKVSFDSKFKQKDLNGDEVHIFHTDQFSDYAYQVAEKYRKLWDGKIVIGSQVNRGIIKKVA
;
A
#
# COMPACT_ATOMS: atom_id res chain seq x y z
N MET A 1 9.37 -20.29 -17.92
CA MET A 1 8.12 -19.70 -18.46
C MET A 1 8.21 -18.19 -18.27
N ARG A 2 7.88 -17.40 -19.29
CA ARG A 2 7.76 -15.94 -19.15
C ARG A 2 6.32 -15.68 -18.72
N ASP A 3 6.12 -15.18 -17.50
CA ASP A 3 4.80 -14.75 -17.05
C ASP A 3 4.36 -13.53 -17.88
N SER A 4 3.13 -13.56 -18.38
CA SER A 4 2.46 -12.45 -19.07
C SER A 4 1.69 -11.60 -18.06
N ILE A 5 1.40 -10.33 -18.39
CA ILE A 5 0.48 -9.49 -17.61
C ILE A 5 -0.91 -10.15 -17.42
N GLU A 6 -1.32 -10.97 -18.39
CA GLU A 6 -2.61 -11.68 -18.38
C GLU A 6 -2.68 -12.76 -17.31
N ASP A 7 -1.53 -13.23 -16.82
CA ASP A 7 -1.41 -14.21 -15.73
C ASP A 7 -1.69 -13.60 -14.35
N TYR A 8 -1.91 -12.28 -14.28
CA TYR A 8 -2.14 -11.57 -13.03
C TYR A 8 -3.56 -11.03 -12.92
N GLN A 9 -3.99 -10.82 -11.67
CA GLN A 9 -5.29 -10.29 -11.27
C GLN A 9 -5.07 -9.30 -10.12
N ILE A 10 -5.67 -8.12 -10.19
CA ILE A 10 -5.71 -7.22 -9.03
C ILE A 10 -6.88 -7.65 -8.15
N VAL A 11 -6.62 -7.74 -6.85
CA VAL A 11 -7.64 -7.99 -5.83
C VAL A 11 -7.56 -6.91 -4.77
N ILE A 12 -8.70 -6.33 -4.42
CA ILE A 12 -8.84 -5.35 -3.35
C ILE A 12 -9.73 -5.97 -2.28
N ILE A 13 -9.27 -5.95 -1.02
CA ILE A 13 -10.08 -6.32 0.15
C ILE A 13 -10.25 -5.08 1.01
N GLU A 14 -11.48 -4.59 1.14
CA GLU A 14 -11.84 -3.51 2.06
C GLU A 14 -12.43 -4.09 3.33
N ASN A 15 -12.07 -3.52 4.49
CA ASN A 15 -12.66 -3.88 5.78
C ASN A 15 -12.72 -5.40 6.03
N LEU A 16 -11.56 -6.07 5.96
CA LEU A 16 -11.40 -7.53 6.10
C LEU A 16 -12.27 -8.15 7.20
N LYS A 17 -12.47 -7.46 8.34
CA LYS A 17 -13.31 -7.94 9.45
C LYS A 17 -14.71 -8.38 9.02
N PHE A 18 -15.33 -7.70 8.06
CA PHE A 18 -16.69 -8.01 7.60
C PHE A 18 -16.73 -9.24 6.69
N HIS A 19 -15.58 -9.62 6.14
CA HIS A 19 -15.43 -10.72 5.20
C HIS A 19 -14.77 -11.94 5.83
N TRP A 20 -14.43 -11.88 7.12
CA TRP A 20 -13.70 -12.93 7.81
C TRP A 20 -14.45 -14.27 7.90
N HIS A 21 -15.76 -14.29 7.67
CA HIS A 21 -16.56 -15.53 7.67
C HIS A 21 -16.33 -16.37 6.41
N ASP A 22 -15.86 -15.77 5.31
CA ASP A 22 -15.58 -16.45 4.05
C ASP A 22 -14.22 -17.18 4.09
N PRO A 23 -14.18 -18.52 3.88
CA PRO A 23 -12.93 -19.28 3.92
C PRO A 23 -11.93 -18.88 2.82
N ASP A 24 -12.40 -18.49 1.63
CA ASP A 24 -11.52 -18.14 0.52
C ASP A 24 -10.84 -16.80 0.78
N ILE A 25 -11.57 -15.85 1.39
CA ILE A 25 -11.02 -14.55 1.79
C ILE A 25 -10.03 -14.72 2.93
N ARG A 26 -10.34 -15.56 3.93
CA ARG A 26 -9.38 -15.89 5.00
C ARG A 26 -8.11 -16.51 4.45
N GLN A 27 -8.22 -17.46 3.52
CA GLN A 27 -7.06 -18.10 2.90
C GLN A 27 -6.24 -17.10 2.08
N LEU A 28 -6.90 -16.27 1.27
CA LEU A 28 -6.25 -15.25 0.45
C LEU A 28 -5.46 -14.25 1.31
N TYR A 29 -6.07 -13.76 2.39
CA TYR A 29 -5.40 -12.87 3.33
C TYR A 29 -4.28 -13.58 4.11
N GLY A 30 -4.47 -14.86 4.48
CA GLY A 30 -3.42 -15.68 5.08
C GLY A 30 -2.20 -15.81 4.16
N ASP A 31 -2.40 -16.05 2.87
CA ASP A 31 -1.33 -16.09 1.87
C ASP A 31 -0.64 -14.72 1.73
N LEU A 32 -1.37 -13.60 1.82
CA LEU A 32 -0.77 -12.24 1.86
C LEU A 32 0.10 -12.05 3.10
N MET A 33 -0.37 -12.49 4.27
CA MET A 33 0.38 -12.39 5.52
C MET A 33 1.66 -13.21 5.47
N GLN A 34 1.63 -14.39 4.86
CA GLN A 34 2.84 -15.19 4.64
C GLN A 34 3.88 -14.40 3.84
N ILE A 35 3.47 -13.73 2.75
CA ILE A 35 4.37 -12.89 1.94
C ILE A 35 4.96 -11.74 2.76
N LYS A 36 4.16 -11.11 3.62
CA LYS A 36 4.64 -10.03 4.50
C LYS A 36 5.69 -10.56 5.48
N ILE A 37 5.42 -11.69 6.14
CA ILE A 37 6.36 -12.34 7.08
C ILE A 37 7.66 -12.69 6.36
N ASP A 38 7.59 -13.39 5.23
CA ASP A 38 8.79 -13.84 4.53
C ASP A 38 9.57 -12.67 3.90
N GLY A 39 8.85 -11.69 3.34
CA GLY A 39 9.43 -10.53 2.68
C GLY A 39 10.10 -9.57 3.65
N TYR A 40 9.43 -9.23 4.76
CA TYR A 40 10.01 -8.39 5.80
C TYR A 40 11.10 -9.13 6.58
N GLY A 41 10.89 -10.39 6.95
CA GLY A 41 11.90 -11.22 7.62
C GLY A 41 13.22 -11.27 6.86
N LYS A 42 13.16 -11.59 5.56
CA LYS A 42 14.33 -11.63 4.67
C LYS A 42 15.02 -10.27 4.48
N THR A 43 14.32 -9.16 4.66
CA THR A 43 14.84 -7.81 4.35
C THR A 43 15.31 -7.06 5.60
N TYR A 44 14.60 -7.21 6.71
CA TYR A 44 14.73 -6.42 7.93
C TYR A 44 15.08 -7.27 9.15
N GLY A 45 14.89 -8.60 9.09
CA GLY A 45 15.16 -9.55 10.17
C GLY A 45 13.90 -10.29 10.63
N ASP A 46 14.06 -11.53 11.09
CA ASP A 46 12.95 -12.45 11.41
C ASP A 46 12.04 -11.98 12.55
N ASN A 47 12.48 -11.00 13.34
CA ASN A 47 11.70 -10.38 14.41
C ASN A 47 10.81 -9.22 13.93
N VAL A 48 10.81 -8.89 12.63
CA VAL A 48 10.02 -7.80 12.05
C VAL A 48 8.69 -8.32 11.53
N ILE A 49 7.59 -7.74 12.02
CA ILE A 49 6.23 -8.10 11.63
C ILE A 49 5.54 -6.87 11.02
N SER A 50 5.11 -6.99 9.76
CA SER A 50 4.35 -5.95 9.07
C SER A 50 2.84 -6.16 9.21
N ALA A 51 2.34 -6.09 10.44
CA ALA A 51 0.92 -6.26 10.75
C ALA A 51 0.49 -5.37 11.92
N ASP A 52 -0.72 -4.84 11.86
CA ASP A 52 -1.33 -4.08 12.96
C ASP A 52 -2.86 -4.18 12.93
N LYS A 53 -3.54 -3.46 13.83
CA LYS A 53 -5.00 -3.45 13.90
C LYS A 53 -5.67 -2.99 12.59
N ALA A 54 -4.99 -2.16 11.80
CA ALA A 54 -5.53 -1.67 10.54
C ALA A 54 -5.60 -2.73 9.45
N ASP A 55 -4.95 -3.88 9.63
CA ASP A 55 -5.17 -5.02 8.74
C ASP A 55 -6.63 -5.49 8.72
N PHE A 56 -7.42 -5.22 9.76
CA PHE A 56 -8.82 -5.65 9.81
C PHE A 56 -9.82 -4.64 9.23
N PHE A 57 -9.42 -3.39 9.02
CA PHE A 57 -10.32 -2.33 8.57
C PHE A 57 -9.81 -1.49 7.39
N GLY A 58 -8.51 -1.49 7.13
CA GLY A 58 -7.92 -0.84 5.97
C GLY A 58 -8.27 -1.54 4.67
N THR A 59 -7.81 -0.94 3.58
CA THR A 59 -7.95 -1.46 2.22
C THR A 59 -6.66 -2.16 1.81
N HIS A 60 -6.72 -3.47 1.57
CA HIS A 60 -5.59 -4.24 1.05
C HIS A 60 -5.64 -4.24 -0.47
N LEU A 61 -4.56 -3.79 -1.11
CA LEU A 61 -4.40 -3.86 -2.55
C LEU A 61 -3.36 -4.91 -2.88
N MET A 62 -3.73 -5.87 -3.73
CA MET A 62 -2.89 -7.01 -4.04
C MET A 62 -2.82 -7.26 -5.55
N VAL A 63 -1.65 -7.72 -5.99
CA VAL A 63 -1.51 -8.40 -7.28
C VAL A 63 -1.43 -9.89 -6.99
N CYS A 64 -2.32 -10.66 -7.59
CA CYS A 64 -2.38 -12.10 -7.47
C CYS A 64 -2.00 -12.76 -8.80
N LYS A 65 -1.25 -13.85 -8.74
CA LYS A 65 -1.08 -14.76 -9.88
C LYS A 65 -2.33 -15.63 -10.01
N LYS A 66 -2.84 -15.74 -11.24
CA LYS A 66 -3.94 -16.64 -11.61
C LYS A 66 -3.45 -18.10 -11.62
N GLY A 67 -4.36 -19.02 -11.35
CA GLY A 67 -4.12 -20.45 -11.30
C GLY A 67 -5.39 -21.15 -10.84
N ILE A 68 -5.26 -22.32 -10.20
CA ILE A 68 -6.41 -23.00 -9.56
C ILE A 68 -7.05 -22.09 -8.51
N ARG A 69 -6.22 -21.32 -7.79
CA ARG A 69 -6.65 -20.26 -6.87
C ARG A 69 -5.82 -19.01 -7.11
N LEU A 70 -6.36 -17.85 -6.75
CA LEU A 70 -5.60 -16.61 -6.72
C LEU A 70 -4.54 -16.68 -5.62
N LYS A 71 -3.28 -16.49 -6.00
CA LYS A 71 -2.16 -16.44 -5.05
C LYS A 71 -1.59 -15.03 -5.03
N PRO A 72 -1.60 -14.30 -3.91
CA PRO A 72 -0.96 -12.99 -3.84
C PRO A 72 0.53 -13.14 -4.14
N VAL A 73 1.10 -12.15 -4.82
CA VAL A 73 2.55 -12.07 -5.10
C VAL A 73 3.12 -10.71 -4.73
N LEU A 74 2.25 -9.73 -4.55
CA LEU A 74 2.55 -8.38 -4.09
C LEU A 74 1.32 -7.85 -3.38
N GLY A 75 1.52 -7.05 -2.34
CA GLY A 75 0.43 -6.29 -1.75
C GLY A 75 0.92 -5.20 -0.82
N TYR A 76 0.05 -4.24 -0.58
CA TYR A 76 0.19 -3.22 0.43
C TYR A 76 -1.18 -2.88 1.01
N LYS A 77 -1.19 -2.06 2.05
CA LYS A 77 -2.39 -1.61 2.73
C LYS A 77 -2.49 -0.10 2.69
N SER A 78 -3.69 0.41 2.42
CA SER A 78 -4.04 1.82 2.51
C SER A 78 -5.04 2.03 3.63
N VAL A 79 -4.79 3.02 4.48
CA VAL A 79 -5.66 3.37 5.61
C VAL A 79 -5.97 4.84 5.57
N THR A 80 -7.25 5.20 5.46
CA THR A 80 -7.65 6.61 5.36
C THR A 80 -7.92 7.25 6.72
N THR A 81 -7.90 8.58 6.76
CA THR A 81 -8.29 9.37 7.95
C THR A 81 -9.72 9.05 8.40
N LYS A 82 -10.66 8.93 7.46
CA LYS A 82 -12.04 8.53 7.71
C LYS A 82 -12.15 7.14 8.32
N GLN A 83 -11.45 6.14 7.76
CA GLN A 83 -11.42 4.80 8.35
C GLN A 83 -10.88 4.83 9.79
N CYS A 84 -9.88 5.66 10.08
CA CYS A 84 -9.37 5.82 11.45
C CYS A 84 -10.42 6.42 12.39
N LEU A 85 -11.19 7.41 11.94
CA LEU A 85 -12.28 8.01 12.70
C LEU A 85 -13.38 6.98 13.00
N ASP A 86 -13.82 6.23 11.98
CA ASP A 86 -14.88 5.21 12.09
C ASP A 86 -14.53 4.11 13.10
N PHE A 87 -13.24 3.84 13.30
CA PHE A 87 -12.74 2.82 14.21
C PHE A 87 -12.17 3.38 15.52
N HIS A 88 -12.24 4.69 15.74
CA HIS A 88 -11.66 5.38 16.90
C HIS A 88 -10.17 5.06 17.09
N LEU A 89 -9.42 5.01 16.00
CA LEU A 89 -8.00 4.72 16.00
C LEU A 89 -7.20 5.93 15.54
N LYS A 90 -5.97 6.00 16.04
CA LYS A 90 -5.01 7.01 15.58
C LYS A 90 -4.53 6.67 14.18
N PHE A 91 -4.37 7.70 13.35
CA PHE A 91 -3.84 7.56 12.00
C PHE A 91 -2.45 6.90 12.03
N PRO A 92 -2.22 5.76 11.32
CA PRO A 92 -1.00 4.97 11.48
C PRO A 92 0.29 5.74 11.21
N GLY A 93 0.31 6.58 10.18
CA GLY A 93 1.48 7.41 9.85
C GLY A 93 1.83 8.40 10.96
N LEU A 94 0.83 8.99 11.64
CA LEU A 94 1.05 9.88 12.77
C LEU A 94 1.65 9.13 13.96
N LYS A 95 1.09 7.95 14.29
CA LYS A 95 1.61 7.08 15.36
C LYS A 95 3.08 6.73 15.12
N LEU A 96 3.45 6.43 13.87
CA LEU A 96 4.83 6.12 13.48
C LEU A 96 5.76 7.30 13.72
N VAL A 97 5.44 8.48 13.19
CA VAL A 97 6.35 9.65 13.30
C VAL A 97 6.46 10.15 14.74
N GLU A 98 5.41 10.05 15.55
CA GLU A 98 5.48 10.42 16.97
C GLU A 98 6.40 9.51 17.79
N SER A 99 6.48 8.23 17.42
CA SER A 99 7.34 7.26 18.11
C SER A 99 8.82 7.48 17.80
N ASP A 100 9.13 7.74 16.53
CA ASP A 100 10.48 7.52 16.01
C ASP A 100 11.11 8.76 15.35
N ALA A 101 10.31 9.75 14.93
CA ALA A 101 10.80 10.95 14.25
C ALA A 101 11.01 12.14 15.21
N SER A 102 11.58 13.22 14.69
CA SER A 102 11.75 14.46 15.45
C SER A 102 10.44 15.21 15.64
N LYS A 103 10.40 16.09 16.66
CA LYS A 103 9.25 16.98 16.89
C LYS A 103 8.97 17.91 15.70
N VAL A 104 9.98 18.24 14.89
CA VAL A 104 9.81 19.05 13.68
C VAL A 104 9.03 18.26 12.64
N CYS A 105 9.41 17.00 12.42
CA CYS A 105 8.72 16.10 11.50
C CYS A 105 7.27 15.85 11.94
N VAL A 106 7.03 15.60 13.23
CA VAL A 106 5.69 15.41 13.79
C VAL A 106 4.80 16.63 13.52
N LYS A 107 5.27 17.85 13.84
CA LYS A 107 4.50 19.08 13.60
C LYS A 107 4.19 19.30 12.12
N ALA A 108 5.13 18.97 11.23
CA ALA A 108 4.90 19.06 9.79
C ALA A 108 3.83 18.07 9.32
N PHE A 109 3.87 16.84 9.83
CA PHE A 109 2.86 15.81 9.56
C PHE A 109 1.47 16.23 10.05
N GLU A 110 1.36 16.69 11.30
CA GLU A 110 0.11 17.19 11.88
C GLU A 110 -0.46 18.37 11.09
N LYS A 111 0.39 19.29 10.63
CA LYS A 111 -0.02 20.43 9.82
C LYS A 111 -0.65 19.98 8.49
N ILE A 112 -0.11 18.95 7.85
CA ILE A 112 -0.70 18.43 6.61
C ILE A 112 -2.07 17.81 6.89
N LEU A 113 -2.20 16.96 7.92
CA LEU A 113 -3.48 16.39 8.33
C LEU A 113 -4.52 17.47 8.64
N ALA A 114 -4.14 18.51 9.40
CA ALA A 114 -5.01 19.61 9.76
C ALA A 114 -5.47 20.44 8.54
N ASN A 115 -4.56 20.68 7.58
CA ASN A 115 -4.89 21.38 6.35
C ASN A 115 -5.87 20.59 5.48
N ALA A 116 -5.67 19.28 5.34
CA ALA A 116 -6.56 18.42 4.59
C ALA A 116 -7.95 18.34 5.22
N ALA A 117 -8.02 18.14 6.53
CA ALA A 117 -9.28 18.15 7.28
C ALA A 117 -10.03 19.49 7.12
N LYS A 118 -9.32 20.63 7.21
CA LYS A 118 -9.90 21.97 6.98
C LYS A 118 -10.41 22.14 5.55
N GLY A 119 -9.75 21.52 4.58
CA GLY A 119 -10.14 21.53 3.16
C GLY A 119 -11.18 20.47 2.78
N GLY A 120 -11.62 19.61 3.71
CA GLY A 120 -12.50 18.48 3.39
C GLY A 120 -11.86 17.43 2.48
N ARG A 121 -10.52 17.35 2.46
CA ARG A 121 -9.75 16.40 1.65
C ARG A 121 -9.46 15.12 2.43
N GLU A 122 -9.56 13.98 1.77
CA GLU A 122 -9.25 12.67 2.37
C GLU A 122 -7.75 12.35 2.20
N ILE A 123 -7.11 11.87 3.28
CA ILE A 123 -5.72 11.41 3.26
C ILE A 123 -5.65 9.92 3.57
N SER A 124 -4.85 9.17 2.81
CA SER A 124 -4.42 7.82 3.20
C SER A 124 -2.99 7.74 3.70
N PHE A 125 -2.73 6.74 4.54
CA PHE A 125 -1.39 6.23 4.80
C PHE A 125 -1.24 4.87 4.14
N ASP A 126 -0.39 4.80 3.12
CA ASP A 126 -0.13 3.61 2.33
C ASP A 126 1.18 2.96 2.80
N TYR A 127 1.11 1.72 3.27
CA TYR A 127 2.23 1.05 3.93
C TYR A 127 2.09 -0.48 3.90
N SER A 128 3.00 -1.19 4.57
CA SER A 128 3.01 -2.66 4.61
C SER A 128 3.18 -3.28 3.21
N TRP A 129 3.98 -2.62 2.36
CA TRP A 129 4.32 -3.14 1.04
C TRP A 129 5.22 -4.37 1.15
N ALA A 130 4.72 -5.52 0.69
CA ALA A 130 5.47 -6.75 0.58
C ALA A 130 5.34 -7.35 -0.83
N GLN A 131 6.33 -8.16 -1.18
CA GLN A 131 6.41 -8.89 -2.43
C GLN A 131 6.94 -10.30 -2.16
N ASP A 132 6.38 -11.31 -2.82
CA ASP A 132 6.80 -12.71 -2.68
C ASP A 132 8.32 -12.80 -2.93
N PRO A 133 9.11 -13.26 -1.95
CA PRO A 133 10.56 -13.32 -2.08
C PRO A 133 11.02 -14.27 -3.19
N ASN A 134 10.17 -15.20 -3.64
CA ASN A 134 10.46 -16.10 -4.76
C ASN A 134 10.48 -15.38 -6.11
N ILE A 135 9.89 -14.18 -6.23
CA ILE A 135 10.02 -13.37 -7.45
C ILE A 135 11.49 -13.02 -7.70
N ARG A 136 12.33 -12.97 -6.66
CA ARG A 136 13.78 -12.75 -6.83
C ARG A 136 14.46 -13.88 -7.63
N ASN A 137 13.89 -15.08 -7.65
CA ASN A 137 14.45 -16.23 -8.37
C ASN A 137 14.17 -16.17 -9.87
N ILE A 138 13.18 -15.38 -10.29
CA ILE A 138 12.78 -15.19 -11.70
C ILE A 138 13.08 -13.77 -12.19
N ARG A 139 14.00 -13.08 -11.51
CA ARG A 139 14.22 -11.65 -11.63
C ARG A 139 14.92 -11.30 -12.96
N THR A 140 14.14 -11.07 -14.00
CA THR A 140 14.60 -10.35 -15.20
C THR A 140 14.34 -8.85 -15.05
N PRO A 141 15.04 -7.97 -15.79
CA PRO A 141 14.77 -6.54 -15.79
C PRO A 141 13.29 -6.21 -16.07
N GLU A 142 12.65 -6.96 -16.97
CA GLU A 142 11.25 -6.80 -17.35
C GLU A 142 10.30 -7.13 -16.19
N VAL A 143 10.56 -8.22 -15.47
CA VAL A 143 9.76 -8.61 -14.29
C VAL A 143 9.90 -7.58 -13.17
N VAL A 144 11.12 -7.07 -12.93
CA VAL A 144 11.35 -6.02 -11.93
C VAL A 144 10.61 -4.73 -12.30
N GLN A 145 10.68 -4.34 -13.58
CA GLN A 145 10.01 -3.16 -14.08
C GLN A 145 8.50 -3.30 -13.98
N PHE A 146 7.94 -4.47 -14.35
CA PHE A 146 6.53 -4.80 -14.20
C PHE A 146 6.06 -4.61 -12.75
N PHE A 147 6.72 -5.23 -11.77
CA PHE A 147 6.29 -5.13 -10.37
C PHE A 147 6.40 -3.71 -9.79
N ARG A 148 7.41 -2.94 -10.21
CA ARG A 148 7.52 -1.53 -9.81
C ARG A 148 6.39 -0.69 -10.42
N ASP A 149 6.16 -0.87 -11.72
CA ASP A 149 5.18 -0.09 -12.45
C ASP A 149 3.75 -0.43 -12.03
N ILE A 150 3.42 -1.71 -11.81
CA ILE A 150 2.11 -2.09 -11.31
C ILE A 150 1.88 -1.57 -9.90
N THR A 151 2.90 -1.54 -9.03
CA THR A 151 2.77 -0.95 -7.68
C THR A 151 2.46 0.54 -7.75
N MET A 152 3.15 1.26 -8.64
CA MET A 152 2.86 2.68 -8.91
C MET A 152 1.45 2.87 -9.46
N GLY A 153 1.04 2.01 -10.40
CA GLY A 153 -0.32 1.97 -10.95
C GLY A 153 -1.36 1.75 -9.87
N LEU A 154 -1.19 0.76 -8.99
CA LEU A 154 -2.10 0.52 -7.86
C LEU A 154 -2.26 1.79 -7.01
N GLY A 155 -1.16 2.44 -6.63
CA GLY A 155 -1.19 3.67 -5.85
C GLY A 155 -2.01 4.76 -6.53
N VAL A 156 -1.69 5.10 -7.77
CA VAL A 156 -2.37 6.18 -8.52
C VAL A 156 -3.84 5.85 -8.77
N LEU A 157 -4.13 4.66 -9.29
CA LEU A 157 -5.48 4.26 -9.71
C LEU A 157 -6.41 4.08 -8.51
N HIS A 158 -5.89 3.59 -7.39
CA HIS A 158 -6.61 3.53 -6.12
C HIS A 158 -7.04 4.91 -5.67
N HIS A 159 -6.13 5.87 -5.60
CA HIS A 159 -6.46 7.22 -5.14
C HIS A 159 -7.46 7.93 -6.07
N GLN A 160 -7.29 7.78 -7.39
CA GLN A 160 -8.23 8.32 -8.38
C GLN A 160 -9.64 7.73 -8.22
N GLU A 161 -9.75 6.40 -8.19
CA GLU A 161 -11.05 5.73 -8.13
C GLU A 161 -11.70 5.91 -6.76
N PHE A 162 -10.95 5.79 -5.67
CA PHE A 162 -11.45 5.88 -4.29
C PHE A 162 -11.67 7.32 -3.83
N GLN A 163 -11.31 8.32 -4.64
CA GLN A 163 -11.40 9.74 -4.30
C GLN A 163 -10.60 10.07 -3.03
N ILE A 164 -9.36 9.58 -2.98
CA ILE A 164 -8.39 9.89 -1.93
C ILE A 164 -7.51 11.02 -2.48
N ASP A 165 -7.62 12.21 -1.90
CA ASP A 165 -6.99 13.42 -2.42
C ASP A 165 -5.48 13.45 -2.18
N GLU A 166 -5.03 12.90 -1.04
CA GLU A 166 -3.62 12.95 -0.65
C GLU A 166 -3.13 11.60 -0.15
N MET A 167 -1.86 11.30 -0.45
CA MET A 167 -1.17 10.09 -0.02
C MET A 167 -0.05 10.44 0.94
N MET A 168 0.07 9.69 2.03
CA MET A 168 1.24 9.65 2.88
C MET A 168 1.83 8.24 2.91
N THR A 169 3.14 8.13 3.06
CA THR A 169 3.82 6.83 3.16
C THR A 169 5.19 6.96 3.79
N CYS A 170 5.83 5.83 4.07
CA CYS A 170 7.17 5.73 4.62
C CYS A 170 8.06 4.91 3.68
N GLY A 171 9.13 5.53 3.16
CA GLY A 171 10.07 4.90 2.23
C GLY A 171 11.38 4.51 2.91
N VAL A 172 11.70 3.22 2.92
CA VAL A 172 12.96 2.71 3.48
C VAL A 172 14.12 2.94 2.49
N ILE A 173 15.20 3.55 2.98
CA ILE A 173 16.37 3.94 2.16
C ILE A 173 17.16 2.71 1.70
N LYS A 174 17.36 1.73 2.58
CA LYS A 174 18.13 0.50 2.32
C LYS A 174 17.67 -0.25 1.05
N VAL A 175 16.36 -0.29 0.82
CA VAL A 175 15.76 -0.96 -0.34
C VAL A 175 15.35 0.00 -1.46
N LYS A 176 15.75 1.28 -1.35
CA LYS A 176 15.50 2.34 -2.34
C LYS A 176 14.01 2.62 -2.58
N THR A 177 13.17 2.39 -1.58
CA THR A 177 11.74 2.69 -1.65
C THR A 177 11.49 4.20 -1.57
N ASP A 178 12.37 4.93 -0.90
CA ASP A 178 12.42 6.41 -0.92
C ASP A 178 12.54 6.96 -2.36
N LEU A 179 13.47 6.44 -3.16
CA LEU A 179 13.65 6.86 -4.55
C LEU A 179 12.45 6.51 -5.44
N PHE A 180 11.78 5.39 -5.13
CA PHE A 180 10.55 5.01 -5.82
C PHE A 180 9.43 6.04 -5.57
N PHE A 181 9.24 6.47 -4.32
CA PHE A 181 8.24 7.46 -3.96
C PHE A 181 8.56 8.85 -4.52
N GLU A 182 9.83 9.28 -4.50
CA GLU A 182 10.24 10.53 -5.17
C GLU A 182 9.89 10.51 -6.66
N LYS A 183 10.14 9.38 -7.36
CA LYS A 183 9.76 9.21 -8.77
C LYS A 183 8.25 9.27 -8.99
N MET A 184 7.47 8.78 -8.04
CA MET A 184 6.00 8.83 -8.05
C MET A 184 5.44 10.25 -7.82
N GLY A 185 6.30 11.22 -7.46
CA GLY A 185 5.94 12.62 -7.22
C GLY A 185 5.78 12.96 -5.74
N LEU A 186 6.11 12.04 -4.83
CA LEU A 186 6.00 12.30 -3.41
C LEU A 186 7.17 13.15 -2.90
N ARG A 187 6.84 14.04 -1.96
CA ARG A 187 7.76 14.97 -1.33
C ARG A 187 7.96 14.60 0.12
N LYS A 188 9.17 14.81 0.63
CA LYS A 188 9.49 14.65 2.05
C LYS A 188 8.62 15.63 2.86
N VAL A 189 7.98 15.16 3.91
CA VAL A 189 7.08 15.97 4.76
C VAL A 189 7.80 17.18 5.39
N SER A 190 9.10 17.03 5.66
CA SER A 190 9.95 18.11 6.16
C SER A 190 11.42 17.87 5.80
N PHE A 191 12.27 18.88 6.06
CA PHE A 191 13.73 18.73 5.94
C PHE A 191 14.29 17.68 6.90
N ASP A 192 13.57 17.38 7.99
CA ASP A 192 13.92 16.39 9.01
C ASP A 192 13.00 15.16 8.94
N SER A 193 12.61 14.79 7.72
CA SER A 193 11.76 13.62 7.43
C SER A 193 12.47 12.30 7.63
N LYS A 194 13.80 12.30 7.80
CA LYS A 194 14.62 11.09 7.94
C LYS A 194 14.69 10.65 9.40
N PHE A 195 14.41 9.38 9.67
CA PHE A 195 14.56 8.82 11.01
C PHE A 195 14.83 7.32 10.96
N LYS A 196 15.11 6.71 12.11
CA LYS A 196 15.30 5.26 12.26
C LYS A 196 14.02 4.64 12.80
N GLN A 197 13.41 3.74 12.05
CA GLN A 197 12.17 3.09 12.46
C GLN A 197 12.45 1.89 13.36
N LYS A 198 12.00 1.93 14.61
CA LYS A 198 12.27 0.86 15.60
C LYS A 198 11.69 -0.48 15.19
N ASP A 199 10.47 -0.48 14.65
CA ASP A 199 9.78 -1.68 14.19
C ASP A 199 10.44 -2.33 12.95
N LEU A 200 11.41 -1.66 12.33
CA LEU A 200 12.24 -2.19 11.24
C LEU A 200 13.70 -2.35 11.67
N ASN A 201 13.94 -2.70 12.95
CA ASN A 201 15.28 -2.87 13.52
C ASN A 201 16.19 -1.64 13.35
N GLY A 202 15.60 -0.44 13.34
CA GLY A 202 16.32 0.82 13.25
C GLY A 202 16.79 1.19 11.83
N ASP A 203 16.26 0.54 10.78
CA ASP A 203 16.54 0.94 9.40
C ASP A 203 16.11 2.40 9.13
N GLU A 204 16.89 3.09 8.30
CA GLU A 204 16.63 4.50 7.96
C GLU A 204 15.49 4.61 6.94
N VAL A 205 14.59 5.54 7.23
CA VAL A 205 13.39 5.80 6.42
C VAL A 205 13.17 7.29 6.23
N HIS A 206 12.42 7.65 5.18
CA HIS A 206 11.84 8.96 4.99
C HIS A 206 10.31 8.88 5.04
N ILE A 207 9.67 9.84 5.70
CA ILE A 207 8.22 10.04 5.59
C ILE A 207 7.90 11.00 4.42
N PHE A 208 6.91 10.62 3.62
CA PHE A 208 6.53 11.28 2.39
C PHE A 208 5.06 11.68 2.38
N HIS A 209 4.75 12.69 1.58
CA HIS A 209 3.42 13.20 1.30
C HIS A 209 3.30 13.60 -0.17
N THR A 210 2.13 13.39 -0.77
CA THR A 210 1.74 14.09 -1.99
C THR A 210 0.25 14.40 -2.01
N ASP A 211 -0.08 15.53 -2.60
CA ASP A 211 -1.41 15.95 -3.06
C ASP A 211 -1.56 15.82 -4.59
N GLN A 212 -0.50 15.41 -5.30
CA GLN A 212 -0.50 15.18 -6.73
C GLN A 212 0.61 14.21 -7.15
N PHE A 213 0.25 13.14 -7.86
CA PHE A 213 1.26 12.25 -8.45
C PHE A 213 2.00 12.92 -9.61
N SER A 214 3.21 12.45 -9.91
CA SER A 214 3.96 12.93 -11.07
C SER A 214 3.30 12.53 -12.40
N ASP A 215 3.53 13.30 -13.46
CA ASP A 215 3.08 12.93 -14.82
C ASP A 215 3.59 11.55 -15.24
N TYR A 216 4.82 11.23 -14.84
CA TYR A 216 5.39 9.90 -15.03
C TYR A 216 4.56 8.81 -14.36
N ALA A 217 4.12 9.03 -13.11
CA ALA A 217 3.29 8.07 -12.39
C ALA A 217 1.93 7.88 -13.04
N TYR A 218 1.29 8.95 -13.50
CA TYR A 218 0.03 8.85 -14.26
C TYR A 218 0.22 8.06 -15.57
N GLN A 219 1.27 8.35 -16.34
CA GLN A 219 1.57 7.62 -17.58
C GLN A 219 1.84 6.14 -17.32
N VAL A 220 2.54 5.80 -16.22
CA VAL A 220 2.76 4.41 -15.82
C VAL A 220 1.44 3.76 -15.45
N ALA A 221 0.60 4.42 -14.65
CA ALA A 221 -0.69 3.91 -14.21
C ALA A 221 -1.62 3.57 -15.38
N GLU A 222 -1.70 4.42 -16.41
CA GLU A 222 -2.53 4.17 -17.59
C GLU A 222 -2.15 2.88 -18.34
N LYS A 223 -0.86 2.49 -18.34
CA LYS A 223 -0.43 1.22 -18.97
C LYS A 223 -1.09 0.00 -18.34
N TYR A 224 -1.50 0.10 -17.08
CA TYR A 224 -2.13 -0.98 -16.32
C TYR A 224 -3.63 -0.77 -16.10
N ARG A 225 -4.24 0.27 -16.71
CA ARG A 225 -5.67 0.58 -16.61
C ARG A 225 -6.56 -0.62 -16.92
N LYS A 226 -6.28 -1.36 -17.99
CA LYS A 226 -7.04 -2.58 -18.35
C LYS A 226 -7.03 -3.64 -17.24
N LEU A 227 -5.88 -3.85 -16.58
CA LEU A 227 -5.78 -4.82 -15.48
C LEU A 227 -6.53 -4.32 -14.23
N TRP A 228 -6.47 -3.01 -13.98
CA TRP A 228 -7.21 -2.34 -12.91
C TRP A 228 -8.72 -2.37 -13.11
N ASP A 229 -9.21 -2.12 -14.32
CA ASP A 229 -10.64 -2.16 -14.63
C ASP A 229 -11.20 -3.58 -14.47
N GLY A 230 -10.35 -4.59 -14.65
CA GLY A 230 -10.65 -6.00 -14.40
C GLY A 230 -10.46 -6.45 -12.94
N LYS A 231 -10.20 -5.55 -11.99
CA LYS A 231 -9.96 -5.91 -10.58
C LYS A 231 -11.15 -6.60 -9.92
N ILE A 232 -10.85 -7.46 -8.95
CA ILE A 232 -11.85 -8.04 -8.04
C ILE A 232 -11.87 -7.18 -6.78
N VAL A 233 -13.05 -6.71 -6.37
CA VAL A 233 -13.23 -5.95 -5.13
C VAL A 233 -14.08 -6.77 -4.16
N ILE A 234 -13.51 -7.06 -3.01
CA ILE A 234 -14.12 -7.73 -1.87
C ILE A 234 -14.34 -6.65 -0.81
N GLY A 235 -15.56 -6.14 -0.70
CA GLY A 235 -15.83 -4.94 0.07
C GLY A 235 -17.24 -4.45 -0.18
N SER A 236 -17.75 -3.62 0.73
CA SER A 236 -19.06 -3.04 0.54
C SER A 236 -19.00 -1.99 -0.58
N GLN A 237 -19.62 -2.29 -1.72
CA GLN A 237 -20.03 -1.27 -2.70
C GLN A 237 -21.15 -0.39 -2.12
N VAL A 238 -20.88 0.29 -1.01
CA VAL A 238 -21.79 1.32 -0.51
C VAL A 238 -21.52 2.56 -1.37
N ASN A 239 -22.26 2.62 -2.48
CA ASN A 239 -22.44 3.74 -3.43
C ASN A 239 -21.63 3.79 -4.74
N ARG A 240 -21.10 2.68 -5.27
CA ARG A 240 -20.52 2.69 -6.64
C ARG A 240 -20.92 1.42 -7.37
N GLY A 241 -21.84 1.56 -8.33
CA GLY A 241 -22.54 0.45 -8.96
C GLY A 241 -21.62 -0.59 -9.61
N ILE A 242 -22.14 -1.83 -9.64
CA ILE A 242 -21.63 -3.04 -10.31
C ILE A 242 -20.75 -3.94 -9.41
N ILE A 243 -21.39 -4.82 -8.62
CA ILE A 243 -20.74 -6.00 -8.04
C ILE A 243 -20.74 -7.11 -9.11
N LYS A 244 -19.57 -7.57 -9.53
CA LYS A 244 -19.42 -8.91 -10.13
C LYS A 244 -19.06 -9.88 -9.00
N LYS A 245 -19.91 -10.89 -8.78
CA LYS A 245 -19.56 -12.02 -7.93
C LYS A 245 -18.40 -12.77 -8.55
N VAL A 246 -17.40 -13.09 -7.74
CA VAL A 246 -16.37 -14.07 -8.08
C VAL A 246 -17.08 -15.42 -8.14
N ALA A 247 -16.97 -16.11 -9.28
CA ALA A 247 -17.46 -17.45 -9.52
C ALA A 247 -16.27 -18.39 -9.70
#